data_AF-A0A2T7TJ14-F1
#
_entry.id   AF-A0A2T7TJ14-F1
#
_cell.length_a   1.000
_cell.length_b   1.000
_cell.length_c   1.000
_cell.angle_alpha   90.00
_cell.angle_beta   90.00
_cell.angle_gamma   90.00
#
_symmetry.space_group_name_H-M   'P 1'
#
loop_
_entity.id
_entity.type
_entity.pdbx_description
1 polymer ?
#
loop_
_entity_poly.entity_id
_entity_poly.type
_entity_poly.pdbx_seq_one_letter_code
_entity_poly.pdbx_strand_id
1 'polypeptide(L)'
;MTTADGTVIGTTQIRGSAPRNRAFNVVLLGDGFRAAEQASFDTACTALANAFLGTPPFNELAPAINIFRVNVSSTDSGADDPAAAGGTGATVRTYFDSTFGGNGIRRLLLCNAATALTVAAAQVPEFTTVLLIVNSTIYGGSGGSIGTYSLAASATEIGIHEMGHTAFGLADEYPYYAGGDETGQDHHPGPEPGAPNVTINRNRASLKWRWAVNAATAIPTMTNPDCSTVDSRPSPVADGTVGAFEGAHYYHCGAFRPEFACKMRDLGVPFCRICRQVIWNRIGPLAALTARAKTPLTVIDRYPEHLDVFAVASDGRTMSNWWDQSSGWAGWFQLMGGIASPGGAGSPVTAVARYSGHLDLFTVGTDNRVYSAWWSSSGGWSNWFQLGTLVARAGATVNVLARYADHLDVFTTAADGRIMSIWWDVRTGWSGWFQVSGGVAAAGATVTAIARYPFHLDLFTIGTDNRVWSCWWDDRSGWSRWFQVGAQLARPDATVTVVARHPDHLDLFTTAPDGKIMSTWWSARTGWGSWFQVSGGVASAGSPVTAVARYSNHLDLFTVGTDNRIYSTWWHDTTGWAGWFNISGGVAKPGSQVAAVSRVTEHLDVFVIGSDSVVYSTWWNASTGWAGWFQLGIT
;
A
#
# COMPACT_ATOMS: atom_id res chain seq x y z
N MET A 1 19.25 13.70 -37.46
CA MET A 1 18.57 14.88 -38.04
C MET A 1 18.00 15.77 -36.93
N THR A 2 17.38 16.92 -37.24
CA THR A 2 17.02 17.96 -36.24
C THR A 2 15.51 18.16 -36.14
N THR A 3 15.04 18.86 -35.10
CA THR A 3 13.63 19.30 -34.96
C THR A 3 13.11 20.17 -36.11
N ALA A 4 13.93 20.47 -37.12
CA ALA A 4 13.51 21.11 -38.35
C ALA A 4 12.67 20.20 -39.26
N ASP A 5 12.70 18.88 -39.07
CA ASP A 5 12.02 17.90 -39.92
C ASP A 5 10.57 17.60 -39.48
N GLY A 6 9.90 18.64 -38.99
CA GLY A 6 8.54 18.52 -38.51
C GLY A 6 8.13 19.64 -37.56
N THR A 7 7.01 19.44 -36.86
CA THR A 7 6.53 20.38 -35.83
C THR A 7 5.60 19.70 -34.85
N VAL A 8 5.58 20.21 -33.61
CA VAL A 8 4.61 19.81 -32.60
C VAL A 8 3.28 20.50 -32.91
N ILE A 9 2.24 19.72 -33.14
CA ILE A 9 0.90 20.23 -33.50
C ILE A 9 0.11 20.57 -32.24
N GLY A 10 0.11 19.68 -31.25
CA GLY A 10 -0.61 19.91 -30.01
C GLY A 10 -0.85 18.66 -29.17
N THR A 11 -1.48 18.86 -28.02
CA THR A 11 -1.66 17.84 -26.98
C THR A 11 -3.13 17.65 -26.66
N THR A 12 -3.55 16.39 -26.52
CA THR A 12 -4.90 16.00 -26.13
C THR A 12 -4.84 14.93 -25.06
N GLN A 13 -5.54 15.11 -23.94
CA GLN A 13 -5.77 14.05 -22.97
C GLN A 13 -6.83 13.10 -23.51
N ILE A 14 -6.45 11.87 -23.84
CA ILE A 14 -7.36 10.90 -24.48
C ILE A 14 -7.98 9.92 -23.49
N ARG A 15 -7.40 9.74 -22.29
CA ARG A 15 -7.94 8.92 -21.19
C ARG A 15 -7.59 9.52 -19.83
N GLY A 16 -8.39 9.12 -18.82
CA GLY A 16 -8.20 9.49 -17.42
C GLY A 16 -8.74 10.87 -17.08
N SER A 17 -9.03 11.09 -15.81
CA SER A 17 -9.49 12.36 -15.24
C SER A 17 -8.81 12.69 -13.91
N ALA A 18 -7.79 11.93 -13.53
CA ALA A 18 -7.08 12.14 -12.27
C ALA A 18 -6.32 13.48 -12.31
N PRO A 19 -6.24 14.23 -11.20
CA PRO A 19 -5.37 15.40 -11.12
C PRO A 19 -3.95 15.06 -11.57
N ARG A 20 -3.39 15.80 -12.52
CA ARG A 20 -2.14 15.43 -13.20
C ARG A 20 -0.97 15.28 -12.23
N ASN A 21 -0.87 16.11 -11.21
CA ASN A 21 0.16 16.00 -10.17
C ASN A 21 -0.01 14.80 -9.22
N ARG A 22 -1.07 13.98 -9.39
CA ARG A 22 -1.42 12.82 -8.56
C ARG A 22 -1.78 11.60 -9.42
N ALA A 23 -1.23 11.51 -10.62
CA ALA A 23 -1.58 10.47 -11.58
C ALA A 23 -0.33 9.91 -12.27
N PHE A 24 -0.44 8.67 -12.74
CA PHE A 24 0.51 8.08 -13.65
C PHE A 24 0.20 8.60 -15.05
N ASN A 25 0.92 9.65 -15.46
CA ASN A 25 0.69 10.33 -16.73
C ASN A 25 1.54 9.71 -17.83
N VAL A 26 0.89 9.04 -18.77
CA VAL A 26 1.52 8.46 -19.97
C VAL A 26 1.45 9.47 -21.11
N VAL A 27 2.58 9.80 -21.73
CA VAL A 27 2.63 10.61 -22.94
C VAL A 27 2.95 9.74 -24.15
N LEU A 28 2.09 9.81 -25.16
CA LEU A 28 2.26 9.14 -26.45
C LEU A 28 2.67 10.18 -27.49
N LEU A 29 3.88 10.05 -28.04
CA LEU A 29 4.42 10.85 -29.13
C LEU A 29 4.37 10.05 -30.44
N GLY A 30 4.22 10.75 -31.57
CA GLY A 30 4.30 10.15 -32.90
C GLY A 30 5.57 10.58 -33.62
N ASP A 31 6.20 9.67 -34.35
CA ASP A 31 7.27 9.99 -35.30
C ASP A 31 7.04 9.30 -36.65
N GLY A 32 7.48 9.95 -37.72
CA GLY A 32 7.26 9.45 -39.09
C GLY A 32 5.82 9.57 -39.57
N PHE A 33 4.96 10.34 -38.89
CA PHE A 33 3.61 10.64 -39.35
C PHE A 33 3.58 12.01 -39.99
N ARG A 34 3.27 12.12 -41.28
CA ARG A 34 3.10 13.42 -41.94
C ARG A 34 1.84 14.12 -41.43
N ALA A 35 1.69 15.40 -41.78
CA ALA A 35 0.49 16.17 -41.45
C ALA A 35 -0.83 15.48 -41.91
N ALA A 36 -0.80 14.80 -43.07
CA ALA A 36 -1.94 14.05 -43.59
C ALA A 36 -2.20 12.70 -42.89
N GLU A 37 -1.27 12.21 -42.06
CA GLU A 37 -1.33 10.88 -41.44
C GLU A 37 -1.66 10.94 -39.94
N GLN A 38 -1.98 12.13 -39.42
CA GLN A 38 -2.29 12.32 -38.00
C GLN A 38 -3.52 11.51 -37.55
N ALA A 39 -4.50 11.26 -38.43
CA ALA A 39 -5.62 10.37 -38.14
C ALA A 39 -5.18 8.93 -37.86
N SER A 40 -4.13 8.46 -38.55
CA SER A 40 -3.54 7.12 -38.31
C SER A 40 -2.82 7.07 -36.96
N PHE A 41 -2.07 8.14 -36.60
CA PHE A 41 -1.46 8.26 -35.29
C PHE A 41 -2.50 8.30 -34.15
N ASP A 42 -3.57 9.08 -34.32
CA ASP A 42 -4.69 9.18 -33.39
C ASP A 42 -5.33 7.80 -33.13
N THR A 43 -5.49 7.01 -34.20
CA THR A 43 -6.00 5.64 -34.14
C THR A 43 -5.05 4.73 -33.38
N ALA A 44 -3.74 4.81 -33.65
CA ALA A 44 -2.71 4.03 -32.96
C ALA A 44 -2.68 4.33 -31.45
N CYS A 45 -2.74 5.61 -31.06
CA CYS A 45 -2.82 6.01 -29.66
C CYS A 45 -4.07 5.46 -28.97
N THR A 46 -5.21 5.49 -29.64
CA THR A 46 -6.47 4.94 -29.10
C THR A 46 -6.40 3.42 -28.92
N ALA A 47 -5.81 2.72 -29.89
CA ALA A 47 -5.59 1.27 -29.82
C ALA A 47 -4.67 0.90 -28.64
N LEU A 48 -3.54 1.59 -28.49
CA LEU A 48 -2.64 1.38 -27.35
C LEU A 48 -3.33 1.69 -26.02
N ALA A 49 -4.04 2.82 -25.92
CA ALA A 49 -4.74 3.21 -24.68
C ALA A 49 -5.76 2.14 -24.25
N ASN A 50 -6.51 1.58 -25.20
CA ASN A 50 -7.47 0.51 -24.91
C ASN A 50 -6.78 -0.80 -24.50
N ALA A 51 -5.73 -1.22 -25.21
CA ALA A 51 -4.98 -2.42 -24.88
C ALA A 51 -4.27 -2.30 -23.52
N PHE A 52 -3.66 -1.14 -23.25
CA PHE A 52 -2.98 -0.83 -22.01
C PHE A 52 -3.93 -0.89 -20.82
N LEU A 53 -5.05 -0.17 -20.87
CA LEU A 53 -6.07 -0.19 -19.80
C LEU A 53 -6.85 -1.52 -19.73
N GLY A 54 -6.78 -2.37 -20.76
CA GLY A 54 -7.31 -3.73 -20.73
C GLY A 54 -6.35 -4.76 -20.12
N THR A 55 -5.07 -4.42 -19.95
CA THR A 55 -4.02 -5.35 -19.50
C THR A 55 -3.88 -5.30 -17.97
N PRO A 56 -4.00 -6.41 -17.24
CA PRO A 56 -3.75 -6.41 -15.80
C PRO A 56 -2.29 -6.11 -15.43
N PRO A 57 -2.04 -5.29 -14.38
CA PRO A 57 -3.02 -4.72 -13.45
C PRO A 57 -3.52 -3.30 -13.83
N PHE A 58 -3.19 -2.78 -15.01
CA PHE A 58 -3.56 -1.42 -15.41
C PHE A 58 -5.08 -1.21 -15.49
N ASN A 59 -5.85 -2.26 -15.76
CA ASN A 59 -7.31 -2.25 -15.70
C ASN A 59 -7.85 -1.87 -14.32
N GLU A 60 -7.26 -2.39 -13.25
CA GLU A 60 -7.62 -2.08 -11.86
C GLU A 60 -7.10 -0.70 -11.44
N LEU A 61 -6.01 -0.26 -12.06
CA LEU A 61 -5.32 1.01 -11.76
C LEU A 61 -5.79 2.18 -12.63
N ALA A 62 -6.71 1.96 -13.56
CA ALA A 62 -7.20 2.95 -14.51
C ALA A 62 -7.62 4.29 -13.90
N PRO A 63 -8.24 4.36 -12.70
CA PRO A 63 -8.57 5.64 -12.06
C PRO A 63 -7.37 6.54 -11.76
N ALA A 64 -6.16 5.99 -11.67
CA ALA A 64 -4.93 6.72 -11.38
C ALA A 64 -4.08 7.00 -12.63
N ILE A 65 -4.55 6.64 -13.82
CA ILE A 65 -3.79 6.74 -15.07
C ILE A 65 -4.42 7.81 -15.97
N ASN A 66 -3.59 8.74 -16.44
CA ASN A 66 -3.95 9.63 -17.53
C ASN A 66 -3.12 9.28 -18.77
N ILE A 67 -3.72 9.39 -19.95
CA ILE A 67 -3.02 9.17 -21.21
C ILE A 67 -3.17 10.40 -22.08
N PHE A 68 -2.04 10.98 -22.46
CA PHE A 68 -1.92 12.15 -23.31
C PHE A 68 -1.36 11.72 -24.66
N ARG A 69 -1.99 12.20 -25.72
CA ARG A 69 -1.47 12.13 -27.08
C ARG A 69 -0.88 13.49 -27.43
N VAL A 70 0.34 13.49 -27.94
CA VAL A 70 1.02 14.68 -28.46
C VAL A 70 1.26 14.45 -29.95
N ASN A 71 0.46 15.14 -30.77
CA ASN A 71 0.56 15.08 -32.22
C ASN A 71 1.81 15.84 -32.68
N VAL A 72 2.66 15.16 -33.43
CA VAL A 72 3.86 15.71 -34.05
C VAL A 72 3.84 15.30 -35.51
N SER A 73 3.98 16.26 -36.42
CA SER A 73 4.15 15.95 -37.84
C SER A 73 5.63 15.80 -38.16
N SER A 74 5.97 14.80 -38.97
CA SER A 74 7.27 14.66 -39.63
C SER A 74 7.21 15.10 -41.09
N THR A 75 8.37 15.45 -41.66
CA THR A 75 8.50 15.76 -43.10
C THR A 75 8.20 14.52 -43.96
N ASP A 76 8.82 13.40 -43.63
CA ASP A 76 8.68 12.14 -44.36
C ASP A 76 7.96 11.08 -43.51
N SER A 77 7.37 10.08 -44.17
CA SER A 77 6.74 8.93 -43.51
C SER A 77 7.75 7.82 -43.27
N GLY A 78 7.69 7.17 -42.12
CA GLY A 78 8.54 6.01 -41.81
C GLY A 78 9.59 6.29 -40.74
N ALA A 79 10.71 5.58 -40.86
CA ALA A 79 11.91 5.73 -40.04
C ALA A 79 13.12 5.31 -40.89
N ASP A 80 14.31 5.71 -40.47
CA ASP A 80 15.55 5.23 -41.10
C ASP A 80 15.61 3.70 -41.04
N ASP A 81 16.06 3.09 -42.14
CA ASP A 81 16.17 1.64 -42.28
C ASP A 81 17.53 1.24 -42.85
N PRO A 82 18.61 1.36 -42.06
CA PRO A 82 19.98 1.25 -42.56
C PRO A 82 20.32 -0.13 -43.16
N ALA A 83 20.94 -0.14 -44.34
CA ALA A 83 21.36 -1.38 -45.01
C ALA A 83 22.37 -2.19 -44.17
N ALA A 84 23.20 -1.51 -43.38
CA ALA A 84 24.20 -2.15 -42.50
C ALA A 84 23.58 -3.04 -41.41
N ALA A 85 22.31 -2.83 -41.08
CA ALA A 85 21.56 -3.63 -40.11
C ALA A 85 20.53 -4.57 -40.78
N GLY A 86 20.67 -4.83 -42.09
CA GLY A 86 19.74 -5.64 -42.86
C GLY A 86 18.46 -4.92 -43.30
N GLY A 87 18.49 -3.59 -43.32
CA GLY A 87 17.42 -2.73 -43.84
C GLY A 87 17.52 -2.45 -45.34
N THR A 88 16.60 -1.62 -45.85
CA THR A 88 16.50 -1.19 -47.25
C THR A 88 17.52 -0.12 -47.65
N GLY A 89 18.20 0.51 -46.69
CA GLY A 89 19.06 1.68 -46.89
C GLY A 89 18.30 3.01 -46.87
N ALA A 90 17.02 3.02 -46.48
CA ALA A 90 16.22 4.25 -46.43
C ALA A 90 16.74 5.22 -45.37
N THR A 91 16.74 6.51 -45.71
CA THR A 91 16.94 7.63 -44.78
C THR A 91 15.72 8.54 -44.88
N VAL A 92 15.07 8.79 -43.75
CA VAL A 92 13.74 9.39 -43.63
C VAL A 92 13.81 10.57 -42.68
N ARG A 93 13.39 11.75 -43.13
CA ARG A 93 13.43 12.97 -42.30
C ARG A 93 12.25 12.99 -41.33
N THR A 94 12.47 12.46 -40.13
CA THR A 94 11.49 12.45 -39.05
C THR A 94 11.87 13.42 -37.93
N TYR A 95 10.89 13.81 -37.11
CA TYR A 95 11.08 14.86 -36.11
C TYR A 95 11.95 14.39 -34.94
N PHE A 96 11.79 13.12 -34.54
CA PHE A 96 12.56 12.49 -33.48
C PHE A 96 13.68 11.60 -33.98
N ASP A 97 14.01 11.61 -35.28
CA ASP A 97 15.13 10.86 -35.86
C ASP A 97 15.06 9.35 -35.58
N SER A 98 13.88 8.76 -35.79
CA SER A 98 13.64 7.34 -35.52
C SER A 98 14.41 6.46 -36.50
N THR A 99 15.08 5.42 -36.00
CA THR A 99 15.94 4.54 -36.80
C THR A 99 15.91 3.09 -36.33
N PHE A 100 15.84 2.15 -37.27
CA PHE A 100 16.03 0.73 -36.99
C PHE A 100 17.51 0.34 -36.98
N GLY A 101 17.83 -0.82 -36.40
CA GLY A 101 19.18 -1.38 -36.51
C GLY A 101 20.16 -0.88 -35.46
N GLY A 102 19.67 -0.29 -34.35
CA GLY A 102 20.52 0.13 -33.25
C GLY A 102 21.42 -1.02 -32.77
N ASN A 103 22.69 -0.72 -32.47
CA ASN A 103 23.70 -1.73 -32.11
C ASN A 103 23.83 -2.90 -33.10
N GLY A 104 23.44 -2.72 -34.37
CA GLY A 104 23.42 -3.78 -35.39
C GLY A 104 22.24 -4.75 -35.28
N ILE A 105 21.29 -4.52 -34.37
CA ILE A 105 20.14 -5.39 -34.14
C ILE A 105 18.97 -4.89 -34.98
N ARG A 106 18.55 -5.66 -36.00
CA ARG A 106 17.51 -5.28 -36.97
C ARG A 106 16.22 -4.72 -36.35
N ARG A 107 15.75 -5.34 -35.27
CA ARG A 107 14.51 -4.99 -34.55
C ARG A 107 14.66 -3.82 -33.57
N LEU A 108 15.88 -3.40 -33.25
CA LEU A 108 16.10 -2.35 -32.27
C LEU A 108 15.77 -1.01 -32.89
N LEU A 109 14.68 -0.41 -32.42
CA LEU A 109 14.12 0.83 -32.93
C LEU A 109 14.45 1.97 -31.98
N LEU A 110 15.32 2.89 -32.37
CA LEU A 110 15.78 4.00 -31.54
C LEU A 110 15.23 5.33 -32.06
N CYS A 111 15.41 6.38 -31.28
CA CYS A 111 15.14 7.77 -31.66
C CYS A 111 15.98 8.72 -30.81
N ASN A 112 15.86 10.02 -31.07
CA ASN A 112 16.41 11.09 -30.24
C ASN A 112 15.59 11.28 -28.96
N ALA A 113 15.92 10.48 -27.93
CA ALA A 113 15.21 10.47 -26.66
C ALA A 113 15.25 11.81 -25.90
N ALA A 114 16.35 12.56 -26.00
CA ALA A 114 16.46 13.88 -25.37
C ALA A 114 15.42 14.87 -25.93
N THR A 115 15.24 14.85 -27.25
CA THR A 115 14.23 15.69 -27.93
C THR A 115 12.82 15.24 -27.56
N ALA A 116 12.54 13.93 -27.56
CA ALA A 116 11.24 13.38 -27.16
C ALA A 116 10.86 13.78 -25.73
N LEU A 117 11.78 13.64 -24.77
CA LEU A 117 11.59 14.04 -23.38
C LEU A 117 11.37 15.55 -23.23
N THR A 118 12.11 16.37 -23.99
CA THR A 118 11.93 17.84 -23.99
C THR A 118 10.54 18.22 -24.48
N VAL A 119 10.06 17.60 -25.56
CA VAL A 119 8.70 17.83 -26.07
C VAL A 119 7.66 17.36 -25.06
N ALA A 120 7.81 16.16 -24.50
CA ALA A 120 6.89 15.65 -23.49
C ALA A 120 6.80 16.59 -22.27
N ALA A 121 7.94 17.06 -21.75
CA ALA A 121 7.99 18.02 -20.64
C ALA A 121 7.32 19.36 -20.97
N ALA A 122 7.50 19.87 -22.20
CA ALA A 122 6.88 21.11 -22.63
C ALA A 122 5.36 20.99 -22.78
N GLN A 123 4.86 19.82 -23.16
CA GLN A 123 3.45 19.57 -23.47
C GLN A 123 2.64 19.06 -22.26
N VAL A 124 3.26 18.23 -21.42
CA VAL A 124 2.69 17.63 -20.21
C VAL A 124 3.78 17.62 -19.14
N PRO A 125 4.01 18.73 -18.43
CA PRO A 125 5.10 18.85 -17.45
C PRO A 125 5.11 17.77 -16.36
N GLU A 126 3.94 17.21 -16.03
CA GLU A 126 3.76 16.18 -15.01
C GLU A 126 3.88 14.74 -15.56
N PHE A 127 4.41 14.54 -16.78
CA PHE A 127 4.50 13.19 -17.36
C PHE A 127 5.32 12.24 -16.47
N THR A 128 4.87 10.99 -16.37
CA THR A 128 5.57 9.93 -15.64
C THR A 128 6.38 9.04 -16.57
N THR A 129 5.87 8.81 -17.78
CA THR A 129 6.53 7.99 -18.79
C THR A 129 6.16 8.44 -20.20
N VAL A 130 7.03 8.16 -21.17
CA VAL A 130 6.87 8.52 -22.58
C VAL A 130 7.02 7.28 -23.44
N LEU A 131 6.06 7.10 -24.36
CA LEU A 131 6.19 6.16 -25.47
C LEU A 131 6.16 6.90 -26.80
N LEU A 132 7.07 6.53 -27.70
CA LEU A 132 7.13 7.00 -29.07
C LEU A 132 6.59 5.92 -30.02
N ILE A 133 5.53 6.26 -30.75
CA ILE A 133 4.95 5.42 -31.80
C ILE A 133 5.57 5.82 -33.13
N VAL A 134 6.19 4.87 -33.83
CA VAL A 134 6.85 5.12 -35.11
C VAL A 134 6.01 4.57 -36.25
N ASN A 135 5.75 5.39 -37.27
CA ASN A 135 4.93 5.05 -38.43
C ASN A 135 5.62 4.07 -39.41
N SER A 136 5.84 2.83 -38.98
CA SER A 136 6.43 1.76 -39.79
C SER A 136 5.78 0.43 -39.48
N THR A 137 5.57 -0.42 -40.49
CA THR A 137 5.05 -1.78 -40.30
C THR A 137 6.15 -2.81 -40.04
N ILE A 138 7.41 -2.39 -40.05
CA ILE A 138 8.57 -3.23 -39.73
C ILE A 138 8.57 -3.51 -38.22
N TYR A 139 8.73 -4.77 -37.81
CA TYR A 139 8.82 -5.13 -36.40
C TYR A 139 10.01 -4.44 -35.71
N GLY A 140 9.72 -3.65 -34.68
CA GLY A 140 10.75 -3.13 -33.79
C GLY A 140 10.21 -2.38 -32.59
N GLY A 141 11.07 -2.33 -31.58
CA GLY A 141 10.81 -1.68 -30.30
C GLY A 141 12.09 -1.57 -29.47
N SER A 142 12.06 -0.69 -28.48
CA SER A 142 13.09 -0.64 -27.45
C SER A 142 12.58 0.04 -26.18
N GLY A 143 13.05 -0.44 -25.04
CA GLY A 143 12.94 0.24 -23.76
C GLY A 143 14.08 1.22 -23.53
N GLY A 144 14.01 1.96 -22.43
CA GLY A 144 15.03 2.94 -22.06
C GLY A 144 14.42 4.13 -21.31
N SER A 145 15.03 5.31 -21.43
CA SER A 145 14.46 6.55 -20.88
C SER A 145 13.14 6.94 -21.52
N ILE A 146 12.89 6.47 -22.75
CA ILE A 146 11.59 6.41 -23.40
C ILE A 146 11.40 5.02 -23.99
N GLY A 147 10.16 4.58 -24.14
CA GLY A 147 9.87 3.36 -24.89
C GLY A 147 9.53 3.70 -26.34
N THR A 148 9.99 2.91 -27.30
CA THR A 148 9.71 3.10 -28.73
C THR A 148 9.08 1.83 -29.27
N TYR A 149 8.10 1.96 -30.18
CA TYR A 149 7.60 0.80 -30.92
C TYR A 149 7.00 1.22 -32.25
N SER A 150 6.97 0.29 -33.21
CA SER A 150 6.42 0.51 -34.54
C SER A 150 4.96 0.05 -34.68
N LEU A 151 4.32 0.39 -35.80
CA LEU A 151 2.98 -0.10 -36.19
C LEU A 151 3.00 -1.53 -36.78
N ALA A 152 3.97 -2.36 -36.40
CA ALA A 152 4.02 -3.76 -36.82
C ALA A 152 2.83 -4.57 -36.29
N ALA A 153 2.71 -5.83 -36.75
CA ALA A 153 1.79 -6.77 -36.13
C ALA A 153 2.07 -6.87 -34.61
N SER A 154 1.01 -6.89 -33.80
CA SER A 154 1.10 -6.86 -32.34
C SER A 154 1.71 -5.57 -31.75
N ALA A 155 1.67 -4.44 -32.46
CA ALA A 155 2.19 -3.14 -32.01
C ALA A 155 1.84 -2.78 -30.56
N THR A 156 0.58 -2.97 -30.15
CA THR A 156 0.17 -2.64 -28.77
C THR A 156 0.79 -3.55 -27.73
N GLU A 157 1.03 -4.82 -28.05
CA GLU A 157 1.74 -5.75 -27.16
C GLU A 157 3.21 -5.34 -26.99
N ILE A 158 3.86 -4.95 -28.10
CA ILE A 158 5.23 -4.41 -28.08
C ILE A 158 5.25 -3.13 -27.23
N GLY A 159 4.38 -2.17 -27.49
CA GLY A 159 4.34 -0.92 -26.73
C GLY A 159 4.14 -1.10 -25.22
N ILE A 160 3.31 -2.06 -24.80
CA ILE A 160 3.11 -2.39 -23.38
C ILE A 160 4.35 -3.08 -22.78
N HIS A 161 5.01 -3.95 -23.55
CA HIS A 161 6.27 -4.60 -23.19
C HIS A 161 7.39 -3.56 -22.99
N GLU A 162 7.58 -2.63 -23.94
CA GLU A 162 8.60 -1.58 -23.83
C GLU A 162 8.30 -0.61 -22.67
N MET A 163 7.02 -0.36 -22.36
CA MET A 163 6.65 0.36 -21.14
C MET A 163 7.07 -0.38 -19.87
N GLY A 164 7.09 -1.72 -19.88
CA GLY A 164 7.62 -2.56 -18.81
C GLY A 164 9.05 -2.18 -18.43
N HIS A 165 9.91 -1.98 -19.42
CA HIS A 165 11.25 -1.45 -19.23
C HIS A 165 11.23 0.00 -18.76
N THR A 166 10.65 0.88 -19.57
CA THR A 166 10.76 2.34 -19.41
C THR A 166 10.14 2.85 -18.12
N ALA A 167 8.98 2.32 -17.74
CA ALA A 167 8.24 2.80 -16.58
C ALA A 167 8.38 1.92 -15.34
N PHE A 168 8.87 0.69 -15.43
CA PHE A 168 8.89 -0.23 -14.27
C PHE A 168 10.24 -0.91 -14.05
N GLY A 169 11.22 -0.70 -14.93
CA GLY A 169 12.56 -1.27 -14.80
C GLY A 169 12.59 -2.78 -14.86
N LEU A 170 11.57 -3.41 -15.46
CA LEU A 170 11.46 -4.85 -15.63
C LEU A 170 12.53 -5.33 -16.62
N ALA A 171 13.09 -6.53 -16.43
CA ALA A 171 14.15 -7.07 -17.30
C ALA A 171 14.19 -8.60 -17.39
N ASP A 172 13.10 -9.30 -17.02
CA ASP A 172 12.99 -10.77 -17.06
C ASP A 172 12.84 -11.35 -18.46
N GLU A 173 13.47 -10.69 -19.43
CA GLU A 173 13.36 -10.90 -20.86
C GLU A 173 14.19 -12.07 -21.38
N TYR A 174 14.18 -12.19 -22.71
CA TYR A 174 14.83 -13.17 -23.54
C TYR A 174 16.13 -13.73 -22.96
N PRO A 175 16.34 -15.05 -23.08
CA PRO A 175 17.60 -15.68 -22.76
C PRO A 175 18.63 -15.45 -23.88
N TYR A 176 18.62 -14.32 -24.58
CA TYR A 176 19.53 -13.94 -25.67
C TYR A 176 19.41 -12.43 -25.94
N TYR A 177 20.45 -11.80 -26.47
CA TYR A 177 20.58 -10.39 -26.82
C TYR A 177 20.07 -10.09 -28.23
N ALA A 178 20.67 -10.68 -29.27
CA ALA A 178 20.34 -10.45 -30.68
C ALA A 178 19.59 -11.63 -31.33
N GLY A 179 19.76 -12.85 -30.80
CA GLY A 179 19.10 -14.08 -31.25
C GLY A 179 19.71 -15.32 -30.59
N GLY A 180 19.03 -16.47 -30.63
CA GLY A 180 19.43 -17.66 -29.87
C GLY A 180 20.70 -18.40 -30.35
N ASP A 181 21.26 -18.03 -31.50
CA ASP A 181 22.47 -18.64 -32.09
C ASP A 181 23.73 -17.75 -31.93
N GLU A 182 23.68 -16.76 -31.02
CA GLU A 182 24.77 -15.81 -30.82
C GLU A 182 25.90 -16.33 -29.92
N THR A 183 27.08 -15.72 -30.03
CA THR A 183 28.25 -16.07 -29.21
C THR A 183 28.50 -15.02 -28.13
N GLY A 184 28.71 -15.44 -26.89
CA GLY A 184 29.08 -14.56 -25.77
C GLY A 184 27.98 -14.31 -24.74
N GLN A 185 26.84 -14.99 -24.87
CA GLN A 185 25.68 -14.87 -23.99
C GLN A 185 25.44 -16.12 -23.14
N ASP A 186 26.43 -17.02 -23.06
CA ASP A 186 26.30 -18.28 -22.33
C ASP A 186 26.04 -18.06 -20.84
N HIS A 187 26.77 -17.13 -20.21
CA HIS A 187 26.68 -16.86 -18.78
C HIS A 187 26.62 -15.36 -18.48
N HIS A 188 25.66 -14.96 -17.64
CA HIS A 188 25.57 -13.59 -17.15
C HIS A 188 26.87 -13.16 -16.42
N PRO A 189 27.58 -12.13 -16.90
CA PRO A 189 28.94 -11.80 -16.43
C PRO A 189 28.95 -10.81 -15.25
N GLY A 190 27.82 -10.14 -14.98
CA GLY A 190 27.74 -9.01 -14.07
C GLY A 190 27.29 -9.34 -12.65
N PRO A 191 27.35 -8.35 -11.73
CA PRO A 191 26.79 -8.46 -10.39
C PRO A 191 25.25 -8.56 -10.44
N GLU A 192 24.63 -8.73 -9.27
CA GLU A 192 23.18 -8.78 -9.12
C GLU A 192 22.49 -7.61 -9.88
N PRO A 193 21.60 -7.89 -10.85
CA PRO A 193 20.94 -6.85 -11.64
C PRO A 193 20.12 -5.89 -10.77
N GLY A 194 19.97 -4.63 -11.18
CA GLY A 194 19.10 -3.68 -10.47
C GLY A 194 17.60 -3.94 -10.67
N ALA A 195 17.23 -4.61 -11.76
CA ALA A 195 15.83 -4.91 -12.10
C ALA A 195 15.12 -5.73 -11.01
N PRO A 196 13.87 -5.43 -10.66
CA PRO A 196 13.17 -6.07 -9.56
C PRO A 196 12.77 -7.53 -9.84
N ASN A 197 12.73 -7.92 -11.11
CA ASN A 197 12.28 -9.23 -11.58
C ASN A 197 13.39 -10.07 -12.25
N VAL A 198 14.66 -9.74 -12.03
CA VAL A 198 15.78 -10.62 -12.39
C VAL A 198 16.72 -10.76 -11.21
N THR A 199 17.33 -11.93 -11.04
CA THR A 199 18.36 -12.15 -10.02
C THR A 199 19.42 -13.13 -10.48
N ILE A 200 20.64 -13.02 -9.98
CA ILE A 200 21.65 -14.09 -10.04
C ILE A 200 21.69 -14.88 -8.73
N ASN A 201 20.97 -14.42 -7.70
CA ASN A 201 20.89 -15.05 -6.39
C ASN A 201 20.04 -16.34 -6.44
N ARG A 202 20.62 -17.44 -5.95
CA ARG A 202 19.94 -18.75 -5.85
C ARG A 202 19.47 -19.07 -4.43
N ASN A 203 19.72 -18.19 -3.46
CA ASN A 203 19.33 -18.40 -2.08
C ASN A 203 17.89 -17.92 -1.85
N ARG A 204 16.97 -18.87 -1.60
CA ARG A 204 15.56 -18.61 -1.26
C ARG A 204 15.38 -17.53 -0.20
N ALA A 205 16.24 -17.48 0.83
CA ALA A 205 16.11 -16.54 1.93
C ALA A 205 16.35 -15.07 1.51
N SER A 206 17.10 -14.84 0.44
CA SER A 206 17.49 -13.52 -0.03
C SER A 206 17.02 -13.21 -1.47
N LEU A 207 16.21 -14.07 -2.09
CA LEU A 207 15.55 -13.76 -3.36
C LEU A 207 14.71 -12.49 -3.25
N LYS A 208 14.77 -11.63 -4.27
CA LYS A 208 14.00 -10.38 -4.37
C LYS A 208 12.49 -10.61 -4.23
N TRP A 209 12.00 -11.69 -4.84
CA TRP A 209 10.60 -12.10 -4.80
C TRP A 209 10.32 -13.31 -3.89
N ARG A 210 11.17 -13.57 -2.89
CA ARG A 210 11.00 -14.71 -1.97
C ARG A 210 9.61 -14.82 -1.35
N TRP A 211 8.96 -13.67 -1.14
CA TRP A 211 7.61 -13.55 -0.56
C TRP A 211 6.52 -14.21 -1.42
N ALA A 212 6.77 -14.39 -2.72
CA ALA A 212 5.83 -15.00 -3.66
C ALA A 212 6.11 -16.49 -3.90
N VAL A 213 7.29 -16.98 -3.50
CA VAL A 213 7.73 -18.36 -3.76
C VAL A 213 7.15 -19.28 -2.69
N ASN A 214 6.30 -20.23 -3.10
CA ASN A 214 5.78 -21.25 -2.19
C ASN A 214 6.94 -22.03 -1.54
N ALA A 215 6.79 -22.42 -0.27
CA ALA A 215 7.78 -23.21 0.47
C ALA A 215 8.20 -24.49 -0.26
N ALA A 216 7.28 -25.13 -1.00
CA ALA A 216 7.54 -26.37 -1.73
C ALA A 216 8.26 -26.19 -3.09
N THR A 217 8.32 -24.97 -3.65
CA THR A 217 8.94 -24.74 -4.96
C THR A 217 10.46 -25.01 -4.92
N ALA A 218 11.03 -25.77 -5.85
CA ALA A 218 12.50 -25.90 -5.91
C ALA A 218 13.16 -24.56 -6.28
N ILE A 219 14.32 -24.24 -5.70
CA ILE A 219 15.14 -23.08 -6.08
C ILE A 219 16.58 -23.56 -6.33
N PRO A 220 17.12 -23.40 -7.55
CA PRO A 220 16.44 -22.93 -8.76
C PRO A 220 15.29 -23.86 -9.18
N THR A 221 14.25 -23.29 -9.78
CA THR A 221 13.05 -24.02 -10.24
C THR A 221 13.30 -24.68 -11.60
N MET A 222 14.12 -24.04 -12.43
CA MET A 222 14.57 -24.56 -13.71
C MET A 222 15.98 -24.04 -13.99
N THR A 223 16.88 -24.93 -14.42
CA THR A 223 18.25 -24.60 -14.85
C THR A 223 18.46 -25.05 -16.27
N ASN A 224 19.18 -24.25 -17.06
CA ASN A 224 19.54 -24.62 -18.43
C ASN A 224 20.68 -25.65 -18.40
N PRO A 225 20.51 -26.86 -18.98
CA PRO A 225 21.53 -27.91 -18.97
C PRO A 225 22.70 -27.61 -19.91
N ASP A 226 22.53 -26.72 -20.89
CA ASP A 226 23.55 -26.36 -21.87
C ASP A 226 23.55 -24.85 -22.10
N CYS A 227 24.50 -24.16 -21.46
CA CYS A 227 24.62 -22.72 -21.55
C CYS A 227 25.07 -22.22 -22.94
N SER A 228 25.53 -23.09 -23.83
CA SER A 228 25.85 -22.67 -25.21
C SER A 228 24.60 -22.47 -26.08
N THR A 229 23.42 -22.88 -25.60
CA THR A 229 22.16 -22.76 -26.35
C THR A 229 21.02 -22.27 -25.46
N VAL A 230 19.98 -21.72 -26.11
CA VAL A 230 18.75 -21.30 -25.44
C VAL A 230 17.93 -22.52 -25.00
N ASP A 231 17.53 -22.57 -23.73
CA ASP A 231 16.66 -23.63 -23.23
C ASP A 231 15.22 -23.51 -23.75
N SER A 232 14.81 -24.48 -24.57
CA SER A 232 13.48 -24.56 -25.18
C SER A 232 12.53 -25.53 -24.47
N ARG A 233 12.96 -26.16 -23.37
CA ARG A 233 12.13 -27.14 -22.65
C ARG A 233 10.91 -26.47 -22.00
N PRO A 234 9.79 -27.19 -21.86
CA PRO A 234 8.61 -26.67 -21.17
C PRO A 234 8.88 -26.46 -19.67
N SER A 235 8.05 -25.64 -19.03
CA SER A 235 8.09 -25.44 -17.58
C SER A 235 7.96 -26.78 -16.84
N PRO A 236 8.82 -27.07 -15.84
CA PRO A 236 8.71 -28.27 -15.01
C PRO A 236 7.59 -28.17 -13.95
N VAL A 237 6.94 -27.02 -13.85
CA VAL A 237 5.90 -26.70 -12.86
C VAL A 237 4.69 -26.05 -13.53
N ALA A 238 3.54 -26.05 -12.85
CA ALA A 238 2.32 -25.44 -13.36
C ALA A 238 2.47 -23.93 -13.65
N ASP A 239 1.72 -23.43 -14.62
CA ASP A 239 1.69 -22.02 -15.00
C ASP A 239 1.36 -21.11 -13.81
N GLY A 240 2.03 -19.97 -13.73
CA GLY A 240 1.91 -19.03 -12.60
C GLY A 240 2.67 -19.43 -11.34
N THR A 241 3.41 -20.55 -11.35
CA THR A 241 4.30 -20.90 -10.23
C THR A 241 5.46 -19.92 -10.16
N VAL A 242 5.53 -19.16 -9.06
CA VAL A 242 6.67 -18.27 -8.79
C VAL A 242 7.84 -19.08 -8.24
N GLY A 243 9.00 -18.92 -8.86
CA GLY A 243 10.22 -19.66 -8.63
C GLY A 243 11.46 -18.91 -9.10
N ALA A 244 12.48 -19.62 -9.54
CA ALA A 244 13.69 -19.06 -10.16
C ALA A 244 14.01 -19.88 -11.42
N PHE A 245 13.63 -19.37 -12.59
CA PHE A 245 13.80 -20.01 -13.89
C PHE A 245 15.00 -19.40 -14.60
N GLU A 246 15.99 -20.20 -14.97
CA GLU A 246 17.20 -19.72 -15.62
C GLU A 246 16.97 -19.30 -17.07
N GLY A 247 17.72 -18.29 -17.52
CA GLY A 247 17.64 -17.71 -18.87
C GLY A 247 16.94 -16.35 -18.85
N ALA A 248 17.65 -15.30 -18.46
CA ALA A 248 17.09 -13.97 -18.31
C ALA A 248 18.15 -12.91 -18.59
N HIS A 249 17.73 -11.65 -18.73
CA HIS A 249 18.63 -10.51 -18.89
C HIS A 249 19.60 -10.69 -20.07
N TYR A 250 19.12 -11.31 -21.15
CA TYR A 250 19.85 -11.56 -22.39
C TYR A 250 20.97 -12.62 -22.30
N TYR A 251 20.91 -13.53 -21.31
CA TYR A 251 21.87 -14.63 -21.16
C TYR A 251 21.19 -15.99 -21.03
N HIS A 252 21.83 -17.02 -21.57
CA HIS A 252 21.36 -18.41 -21.57
C HIS A 252 21.34 -19.00 -20.15
N CYS A 253 22.36 -18.67 -19.35
CA CYS A 253 22.54 -19.10 -17.97
C CYS A 253 22.97 -17.97 -17.02
N GLY A 254 22.91 -18.25 -15.72
CA GLY A 254 23.47 -17.39 -14.67
C GLY A 254 22.53 -16.30 -14.16
N ALA A 255 21.43 -16.02 -14.86
CA ALA A 255 20.38 -15.10 -14.43
C ALA A 255 19.01 -15.81 -14.41
N PHE A 256 18.17 -15.44 -13.45
CA PHE A 256 16.89 -16.08 -13.15
C PHE A 256 15.74 -15.09 -13.22
N ARG A 257 14.61 -15.54 -13.79
CA ARG A 257 13.31 -14.86 -13.80
C ARG A 257 12.34 -15.50 -12.79
N PRO A 258 11.33 -14.76 -12.31
CA PRO A 258 10.42 -15.21 -11.25
C PRO A 258 9.37 -16.22 -11.71
N GLU A 259 8.95 -16.18 -12.96
CA GLU A 259 7.99 -17.13 -13.54
C GLU A 259 8.48 -17.59 -14.90
N PHE A 260 8.04 -18.76 -15.34
CA PHE A 260 8.42 -19.29 -16.64
C PHE A 260 7.95 -18.39 -17.79
N ALA A 261 6.70 -17.95 -17.74
CA ALA A 261 6.04 -17.12 -18.75
C ALA A 261 5.79 -15.71 -18.21
N CYS A 262 6.07 -14.68 -19.03
CA CYS A 262 5.83 -13.28 -18.70
C CYS A 262 5.68 -12.46 -19.98
N LYS A 263 4.89 -11.39 -19.97
CA LYS A 263 4.81 -10.42 -21.08
C LYS A 263 6.17 -9.84 -21.50
N MET A 264 7.11 -9.73 -20.57
CA MET A 264 8.47 -9.28 -20.86
C MET A 264 9.30 -10.32 -21.62
N ARG A 265 8.85 -11.58 -21.67
CA ARG A 265 9.51 -12.66 -22.43
C ARG A 265 8.77 -12.96 -23.72
N ASP A 266 7.44 -13.06 -23.65
CA ASP A 266 6.59 -13.52 -24.74
C ASP A 266 5.38 -12.59 -24.91
N LEU A 267 5.12 -12.12 -26.14
CA LEU A 267 3.92 -11.33 -26.45
C LEU A 267 2.66 -12.20 -26.32
N GLY A 268 1.51 -11.59 -26.00
CA GLY A 268 0.25 -12.33 -25.78
C GLY A 268 0.16 -13.08 -24.45
N VAL A 269 1.24 -13.10 -23.66
CA VAL A 269 1.27 -13.59 -22.28
C VAL A 269 1.05 -12.41 -21.32
N PRO A 270 0.35 -12.59 -20.18
CA PRO A 270 0.22 -11.52 -19.20
C PRO A 270 1.54 -11.24 -18.47
N PHE A 271 1.64 -10.09 -17.81
CA PHE A 271 2.74 -9.85 -16.85
C PHE A 271 2.75 -10.94 -15.78
N CYS A 272 3.93 -11.42 -15.40
CA CYS A 272 4.08 -12.34 -14.28
C CYS A 272 3.71 -11.64 -12.95
N ARG A 273 3.47 -12.42 -11.89
CA ARG A 273 3.04 -11.90 -10.58
C ARG A 273 3.97 -10.83 -10.02
N ILE A 274 5.28 -10.96 -10.26
CA ILE A 274 6.27 -9.98 -9.77
C ILE A 274 6.21 -8.69 -10.57
N CYS A 275 6.11 -8.76 -11.90
CA CYS A 275 5.88 -7.58 -12.75
C CYS A 275 4.59 -6.86 -12.34
N ARG A 276 3.48 -7.58 -12.14
CA ARG A 276 2.21 -6.98 -11.69
C ARG A 276 2.35 -6.27 -10.35
N GLN A 277 3.08 -6.86 -9.40
CA GLN A 277 3.32 -6.22 -8.10
C GLN A 277 4.17 -4.96 -8.23
N VAL A 278 5.21 -4.97 -9.07
CA VAL A 278 6.04 -3.78 -9.33
C VAL A 278 5.20 -2.65 -9.94
N ILE A 279 4.36 -2.97 -10.93
CA ILE A 279 3.44 -2.02 -11.55
C ILE A 279 2.46 -1.45 -10.51
N TRP A 280 1.85 -2.32 -9.69
CA TRP A 280 0.94 -1.92 -8.63
C TRP A 280 1.60 -1.00 -7.61
N ASN A 281 2.83 -1.33 -7.18
CA ASN A 281 3.56 -0.51 -6.21
C ASN A 281 3.85 0.90 -6.73
N ARG A 282 4.00 1.06 -8.06
CA ARG A 282 4.27 2.37 -8.67
C ARG A 282 3.01 3.20 -8.93
N ILE A 283 1.89 2.57 -9.31
CA ILE A 283 0.67 3.29 -9.70
C ILE A 283 -0.41 3.26 -8.62
N GLY A 284 -0.56 2.14 -7.90
CA GLY A 284 -1.57 1.95 -6.85
C GLY A 284 -1.64 3.09 -5.84
N PRO A 285 -0.50 3.67 -5.37
CA PRO A 285 -0.53 4.81 -4.46
C PRO A 285 -1.12 6.10 -5.01
N LEU A 286 -1.21 6.23 -6.33
CA LEU A 286 -1.81 7.35 -7.01
C LEU A 286 -3.34 7.21 -7.08
N ALA A 287 -3.89 6.02 -6.78
CA ALA A 287 -5.33 5.81 -6.71
C ALA A 287 -5.90 6.25 -5.35
N ALA A 288 -7.17 6.66 -5.33
CA ALA A 288 -7.93 6.78 -4.09
C ALA A 288 -8.00 5.39 -3.42
N LEU A 289 -7.48 5.26 -2.20
CA LEU A 289 -7.61 4.01 -1.47
C LEU A 289 -9.08 3.76 -1.13
N THR A 290 -9.68 2.75 -1.76
CA THR A 290 -10.96 2.19 -1.32
C THR A 290 -10.69 1.32 -0.09
N ALA A 291 -10.83 1.91 1.09
CA ALA A 291 -10.66 1.23 2.37
C ALA A 291 -11.79 0.23 2.61
N ARG A 292 -11.48 -0.81 3.37
CA ARG A 292 -12.46 -1.79 3.83
C ARG A 292 -13.42 -1.10 4.79
N ALA A 293 -14.67 -1.01 4.36
CA ALA A 293 -15.74 -0.18 4.91
C ALA A 293 -15.89 -0.09 6.44
N LYS A 294 -15.59 -1.16 7.19
CA LYS A 294 -15.82 -1.26 8.64
C LYS A 294 -14.57 -1.61 9.44
N THR A 295 -13.41 -1.59 8.79
CA THR A 295 -12.16 -1.93 9.46
C THR A 295 -11.55 -0.68 10.08
N PRO A 296 -11.24 -0.69 11.39
CA PRO A 296 -10.63 0.44 12.09
C PRO A 296 -9.38 0.98 11.36
N LEU A 297 -9.22 2.30 11.35
CA LEU A 297 -7.99 2.96 10.94
C LEU A 297 -7.07 3.06 12.15
N THR A 298 -5.78 2.88 11.94
CA THR A 298 -4.78 3.17 12.99
C THR A 298 -3.99 4.39 12.58
N VAL A 299 -3.84 5.33 13.52
CA VAL A 299 -2.94 6.47 13.39
C VAL A 299 -2.00 6.46 14.58
N ILE A 300 -0.72 6.71 14.32
CA ILE A 300 0.29 6.96 15.33
C ILE A 300 1.11 8.19 14.92
N ASP A 301 1.55 8.97 15.90
CA ASP A 301 2.62 9.94 15.71
C ASP A 301 3.96 9.29 16.10
N ARG A 302 4.99 9.49 15.29
CA ARG A 302 6.37 9.07 15.64
C ARG A 302 7.08 10.17 16.42
N TYR A 303 6.75 11.40 16.07
CA TYR A 303 7.18 12.67 16.63
C TYR A 303 6.21 13.75 16.13
N PRO A 304 6.18 14.95 16.73
CA PRO A 304 5.21 16.00 16.41
C PRO A 304 5.04 16.31 14.93
N GLU A 305 6.10 16.26 14.15
CA GLU A 305 6.12 16.61 12.71
C GLU A 305 5.86 15.41 11.79
N HIS A 306 5.55 14.21 12.32
CA HIS A 306 5.34 13.02 11.50
C HIS A 306 4.27 12.06 12.02
N LEU A 307 3.33 11.73 11.14
CA LEU A 307 2.23 10.79 11.37
C LEU A 307 2.32 9.59 10.43
N ASP A 308 1.94 8.42 10.93
CA ASP A 308 1.71 7.23 10.12
C ASP A 308 0.26 6.78 10.26
N VAL A 309 -0.40 6.57 9.13
CA VAL A 309 -1.79 6.10 9.04
C VAL A 309 -1.81 4.75 8.35
N PHE A 310 -2.46 3.79 8.98
CA PHE A 310 -2.61 2.43 8.49
C PHE A 310 -4.08 2.10 8.25
N ALA A 311 -4.34 1.45 7.12
CA ALA A 311 -5.66 1.03 6.70
C ALA A 311 -5.62 -0.38 6.11
N VAL A 312 -6.79 -1.00 6.01
CA VAL A 312 -6.99 -2.22 5.24
C VAL A 312 -7.77 -1.87 3.98
N ALA A 313 -7.21 -2.18 2.81
CA ALA A 313 -7.89 -2.00 1.53
C ALA A 313 -9.11 -2.94 1.40
N SER A 314 -10.03 -2.63 0.50
CA SER A 314 -11.24 -3.45 0.26
C SER A 314 -10.93 -4.92 -0.06
N ASP A 315 -9.81 -5.20 -0.72
CA ASP A 315 -9.28 -6.55 -1.01
C ASP A 315 -8.56 -7.22 0.17
N GLY A 316 -8.41 -6.52 1.30
CA GLY A 316 -7.74 -6.98 2.51
C GLY A 316 -6.26 -6.64 2.62
N ARG A 317 -5.63 -5.99 1.64
CA ARG A 317 -4.23 -5.60 1.73
C ARG A 317 -4.01 -4.57 2.84
N THR A 318 -2.91 -4.73 3.56
CA THR A 318 -2.45 -3.73 4.54
C THR A 318 -1.80 -2.56 3.82
N MET A 319 -2.32 -1.35 4.08
CA MET A 319 -1.89 -0.11 3.44
C MET A 319 -1.33 0.86 4.50
N SER A 320 -0.34 1.65 4.09
CA SER A 320 0.23 2.73 4.88
C SER A 320 0.21 4.02 4.06
N ASN A 321 0.00 5.14 4.73
CA ASN A 321 0.27 6.48 4.25
C ASN A 321 0.91 7.24 5.42
N TRP A 322 1.77 8.20 5.14
CA TRP A 322 2.41 9.00 6.17
C TRP A 322 2.42 10.46 5.79
N TRP A 323 2.47 11.31 6.80
CA TRP A 323 2.60 12.75 6.67
C TRP A 323 3.87 13.21 7.36
N ASP A 324 4.63 14.08 6.69
CA ASP A 324 5.72 14.84 7.28
C ASP A 324 5.51 16.33 7.03
N GLN A 325 5.80 17.17 8.02
CA GLN A 325 5.60 18.62 7.90
C GLN A 325 6.32 19.24 6.69
N SER A 326 7.46 18.67 6.26
CA SER A 326 8.25 19.20 5.15
C SER A 326 7.75 18.78 3.77
N SER A 327 7.04 17.65 3.67
CA SER A 327 6.70 17.02 2.38
C SER A 327 5.21 16.73 2.19
N GLY A 328 4.40 16.93 3.22
CA GLY A 328 2.97 16.61 3.18
C GLY A 328 2.71 15.11 3.24
N TRP A 329 1.57 14.69 2.68
CA TRP A 329 1.19 13.28 2.62
C TRP A 329 1.88 12.55 1.48
N ALA A 330 2.46 11.39 1.80
CA ALA A 330 3.24 10.58 0.87
C ALA A 330 2.39 9.78 -0.13
N GLY A 331 1.11 9.56 0.16
CA GLY A 331 0.22 8.69 -0.60
C GLY A 331 0.20 7.25 -0.09
N TRP A 332 -0.80 6.48 -0.53
CA TRP A 332 -1.09 5.15 0.00
C TRP A 332 -0.23 4.06 -0.63
N PHE A 333 0.70 3.45 0.09
CA PHE A 333 1.44 2.29 -0.42
C PHE A 333 1.08 1.02 0.34
N GLN A 334 1.16 -0.12 -0.36
CA GLN A 334 0.94 -1.42 0.26
C GLN A 334 2.17 -1.85 1.06
N LEU A 335 1.95 -2.33 2.29
CA LEU A 335 2.98 -3.04 3.05
C LEU A 335 3.08 -4.47 2.54
N MET A 336 3.95 -4.69 1.55
CA MET A 336 4.18 -5.94 0.81
C MET A 336 3.98 -7.20 1.68
N GLY A 337 3.03 -8.06 1.29
CA GLY A 337 2.72 -9.33 1.97
C GLY A 337 1.67 -9.26 3.08
N GLY A 338 1.29 -8.06 3.55
CA GLY A 338 0.26 -7.89 4.57
C GLY A 338 -1.14 -8.05 4.00
N ILE A 339 -1.89 -9.04 4.50
CA ILE A 339 -3.30 -9.25 4.17
C ILE A 339 -4.09 -9.56 5.45
N ALA A 340 -5.14 -8.79 5.70
CA ALA A 340 -5.99 -8.90 6.89
C ALA A 340 -7.26 -9.74 6.66
N SER A 341 -7.62 -10.55 7.67
CA SER A 341 -8.80 -11.42 7.71
C SER A 341 -10.09 -10.66 7.37
N PRO A 342 -10.97 -11.19 6.50
CA PRO A 342 -12.27 -10.58 6.21
C PRO A 342 -13.34 -10.82 7.29
N GLY A 343 -13.09 -11.65 8.31
CA GLY A 343 -14.10 -12.02 9.31
C GLY A 343 -14.65 -10.82 10.11
N GLY A 344 -15.92 -10.90 10.53
CA GLY A 344 -16.56 -9.86 11.36
C GLY A 344 -16.62 -8.49 10.67
N ALA A 345 -16.13 -7.44 11.35
CA ALA A 345 -15.96 -6.10 10.79
C ALA A 345 -14.67 -5.94 9.92
N GLY A 346 -13.91 -7.03 9.77
CA GLY A 346 -12.58 -7.06 9.17
C GLY A 346 -11.49 -6.73 10.19
N SER A 347 -10.40 -7.50 10.19
CA SER A 347 -9.27 -7.28 11.10
C SER A 347 -8.58 -5.95 10.79
N PRO A 348 -8.38 -5.05 11.78
CA PRO A 348 -7.58 -3.86 11.57
C PRO A 348 -6.09 -4.18 11.42
N VAL A 349 -5.34 -3.16 11.03
CA VAL A 349 -3.89 -3.13 11.15
C VAL A 349 -3.60 -2.16 12.28
N THR A 350 -3.04 -2.66 13.37
CA THR A 350 -2.67 -1.86 14.55
C THR A 350 -1.18 -1.61 14.55
N ALA A 351 -0.75 -0.48 15.09
CA ALA A 351 0.63 -0.05 15.08
C ALA A 351 1.03 0.54 16.43
N VAL A 352 2.31 0.46 16.77
CA VAL A 352 2.92 1.11 17.91
C VAL A 352 4.29 1.64 17.51
N ALA A 353 4.62 2.87 17.91
CA ALA A 353 5.98 3.37 17.84
C ALA A 353 6.72 2.98 19.13
N ARG A 354 7.90 2.35 19.00
CA ARG A 354 8.78 2.11 20.14
C ARG A 354 9.62 3.36 20.45
N TYR A 355 9.99 4.06 19.39
CA TYR A 355 10.71 5.33 19.35
C TYR A 355 10.58 5.91 17.93
N SER A 356 11.00 7.16 17.70
CA SER A 356 10.78 7.86 16.42
C SER A 356 11.28 7.12 15.17
N GLY A 357 12.37 6.36 15.32
CA GLY A 357 12.98 5.58 14.25
C GLY A 357 12.49 4.12 14.14
N HIS A 358 11.48 3.70 14.90
CA HIS A 358 10.98 2.31 14.86
C HIS A 358 9.50 2.18 15.23
N LEU A 359 8.76 1.47 14.40
CA LEU A 359 7.37 1.10 14.67
C LEU A 359 7.11 -0.37 14.32
N ASP A 360 6.12 -0.95 14.97
CA ASP A 360 5.70 -2.34 14.83
C ASP A 360 4.21 -2.39 14.52
N LEU A 361 3.83 -3.24 13.57
CA LEU A 361 2.46 -3.45 13.15
C LEU A 361 2.03 -4.86 13.41
N PHE A 362 0.72 -5.01 13.57
CA PHE A 362 0.07 -6.28 13.85
C PHE A 362 -1.26 -6.36 13.10
N THR A 363 -1.59 -7.55 12.63
CA THR A 363 -2.91 -7.85 12.06
C THR A 363 -3.23 -9.33 12.20
N VAL A 364 -4.52 -9.68 12.16
CA VAL A 364 -4.95 -11.08 12.01
C VAL A 364 -5.09 -11.39 10.53
N GLY A 365 -4.33 -12.36 10.04
CA GLY A 365 -4.30 -12.80 8.64
C GLY A 365 -5.54 -13.57 8.21
N THR A 366 -5.67 -13.84 6.91
CA THR A 366 -6.83 -14.57 6.32
C THR A 366 -6.97 -16.02 6.80
N ASP A 367 -5.90 -16.59 7.34
CA ASP A 367 -5.85 -17.89 8.02
C ASP A 367 -6.13 -17.79 9.54
N ASN A 368 -6.52 -16.60 10.01
CA ASN A 368 -6.76 -16.25 11.40
C ASN A 368 -5.55 -16.40 12.32
N ARG A 369 -4.33 -16.35 11.77
CA ARG A 369 -3.09 -16.25 12.56
C ARG A 369 -2.75 -14.78 12.82
N VAL A 370 -1.99 -14.54 13.88
CA VAL A 370 -1.49 -13.20 14.21
C VAL A 370 -0.18 -12.98 13.47
N TYR A 371 -0.07 -11.89 12.72
CA TYR A 371 1.12 -11.50 12.00
C TYR A 371 1.64 -10.16 12.50
N SER A 372 2.96 -9.99 12.41
CA SER A 372 3.62 -8.72 12.65
C SER A 372 4.58 -8.37 11.52
N ALA A 373 4.85 -7.08 11.35
CA ALA A 373 5.91 -6.51 10.55
C ALA A 373 6.40 -5.26 11.29
N TRP A 374 7.61 -4.79 10.99
CA TRP A 374 8.15 -3.58 11.61
C TRP A 374 8.82 -2.71 10.57
N TRP A 375 9.00 -1.43 10.89
CA TRP A 375 9.78 -0.48 10.12
C TRP A 375 10.89 0.09 10.98
N SER A 376 12.08 0.27 10.40
CA SER A 376 13.13 1.08 11.00
C SER A 376 13.68 2.12 10.02
N SER A 377 14.16 3.24 10.56
CA SER A 377 14.77 4.30 9.74
C SER A 377 16.03 3.86 8.99
N SER A 378 16.74 2.85 9.50
CA SER A 378 17.96 2.31 8.89
C SER A 378 17.72 1.17 7.91
N GLY A 379 16.61 0.42 8.06
CA GLY A 379 16.37 -0.82 7.33
C GLY A 379 15.09 -0.83 6.48
N GLY A 380 14.24 0.18 6.63
CA GLY A 380 12.91 0.19 6.02
C GLY A 380 11.99 -0.86 6.62
N TRP A 381 11.02 -1.31 5.81
CA TRP A 381 10.03 -2.30 6.21
C TRP A 381 10.61 -3.72 6.23
N SER A 382 10.31 -4.47 7.29
CA SER A 382 10.54 -5.90 7.36
C SER A 382 9.47 -6.69 6.60
N ASN A 383 9.70 -7.99 6.42
CA ASN A 383 8.65 -8.89 5.97
C ASN A 383 7.64 -9.16 7.10
N TRP A 384 6.41 -9.45 6.71
CA TRP A 384 5.43 -10.04 7.63
C TRP A 384 5.89 -11.42 8.10
N PHE A 385 5.75 -11.68 9.40
CA PHE A 385 6.05 -12.95 10.04
C PHE A 385 4.95 -13.29 11.05
N GLN A 386 4.70 -14.59 11.22
CA GLN A 386 3.67 -15.08 12.12
C GLN A 386 4.15 -15.03 13.58
N LEU A 387 3.30 -14.56 14.49
CA LEU A 387 3.54 -14.56 15.93
C LEU A 387 3.02 -15.85 16.57
N GLY A 388 3.93 -16.79 16.81
CA GLY A 388 3.62 -18.04 17.49
C GLY A 388 2.53 -18.87 16.77
N THR A 389 1.78 -19.66 17.53
CA THR A 389 0.84 -20.66 16.99
C THR A 389 -0.62 -20.38 17.35
N LEU A 390 -0.96 -19.19 17.84
CA LEU A 390 -2.34 -18.84 18.17
C LEU A 390 -3.22 -18.84 16.91
N VAL A 391 -4.43 -19.37 17.05
CA VAL A 391 -5.54 -19.12 16.11
C VAL A 391 -6.44 -18.07 16.76
N ALA A 392 -6.37 -16.86 16.23
CA ALA A 392 -7.19 -15.75 16.70
C ALA A 392 -8.63 -15.92 16.21
N ARG A 393 -9.57 -15.21 16.85
CA ARG A 393 -10.91 -15.06 16.32
C ARG A 393 -10.85 -14.30 14.99
N ALA A 394 -11.64 -14.74 14.01
CA ALA A 394 -11.69 -14.08 12.71
C ALA A 394 -12.13 -12.61 12.87
N GLY A 395 -11.35 -11.68 12.33
CA GLY A 395 -11.59 -10.24 12.47
C GLY A 395 -11.18 -9.62 13.80
N ALA A 396 -10.50 -10.36 14.68
CA ALA A 396 -10.06 -9.82 15.96
C ALA A 396 -9.04 -8.68 15.79
N THR A 397 -9.14 -7.67 16.64
CA THR A 397 -8.10 -6.65 16.81
C THR A 397 -6.92 -7.24 17.58
N VAL A 398 -5.71 -6.84 17.18
CA VAL A 398 -4.50 -7.04 17.98
C VAL A 398 -4.23 -5.73 18.71
N ASN A 399 -4.31 -5.70 20.03
CA ASN A 399 -3.93 -4.53 20.81
C ASN A 399 -2.46 -4.67 21.21
N VAL A 400 -1.68 -3.61 21.07
CA VAL A 400 -0.25 -3.62 21.38
C VAL A 400 0.13 -2.34 22.11
N LEU A 401 1.05 -2.48 23.05
CA LEU A 401 1.69 -1.37 23.74
C LEU A 401 3.20 -1.60 23.86
N ALA A 402 3.95 -0.51 23.85
CA ALA A 402 5.38 -0.51 24.17
C ALA A 402 5.54 0.08 25.58
N ARG A 403 5.93 -0.75 26.56
CA ARG A 403 6.21 -0.27 27.93
C ARG A 403 7.50 0.56 27.97
N TYR A 404 8.44 0.23 27.09
CA TYR A 404 9.68 0.93 26.80
C TYR A 404 10.21 0.47 25.44
N ALA A 405 11.25 1.13 24.94
CA ALA A 405 11.79 0.93 23.59
C ALA A 405 12.18 -0.52 23.25
N ASP A 406 12.44 -1.37 24.25
CA ASP A 406 12.92 -2.74 24.08
C ASP A 406 11.92 -3.80 24.53
N HIS A 407 10.65 -3.43 24.76
CA HIS A 407 9.61 -4.37 25.16
C HIS A 407 8.23 -4.04 24.58
N LEU A 408 7.56 -5.07 24.06
CA LEU A 408 6.18 -5.01 23.58
C LEU A 408 5.31 -6.01 24.34
N ASP A 409 4.08 -5.60 24.65
CA ASP A 409 3.02 -6.50 25.11
C ASP A 409 1.88 -6.47 24.11
N VAL A 410 1.49 -7.66 23.64
CA VAL A 410 0.51 -7.85 22.58
C VAL A 410 -0.66 -8.67 23.12
N PHE A 411 -1.88 -8.23 22.84
CA PHE A 411 -3.11 -8.82 23.32
C PHE A 411 -4.09 -9.05 22.17
N THR A 412 -4.78 -10.18 22.16
CA THR A 412 -5.88 -10.44 21.22
C THR A 412 -6.85 -11.48 21.79
N THR A 413 -7.87 -11.85 21.01
CA THR A 413 -8.82 -12.90 21.37
C THR A 413 -8.58 -14.15 20.53
N ALA A 414 -8.47 -15.31 21.19
CA ALA A 414 -8.45 -16.61 20.53
C ALA A 414 -9.80 -16.92 19.87
N ALA A 415 -9.84 -17.91 18.97
CA ALA A 415 -11.07 -18.34 18.31
C ALA A 415 -12.22 -18.69 19.27
N ASP A 416 -11.90 -19.23 20.46
CA ASP A 416 -12.83 -19.56 21.53
C ASP A 416 -13.16 -18.38 22.47
N GLY A 417 -12.59 -17.20 22.22
CA GLY A 417 -12.79 -15.98 23.00
C GLY A 417 -11.87 -15.79 24.19
N ARG A 418 -10.95 -16.71 24.46
CA ARG A 418 -9.94 -16.50 25.50
C ARG A 418 -9.11 -15.26 25.19
N ILE A 419 -8.83 -14.47 26.22
CA ILE A 419 -7.97 -13.29 26.13
C ILE A 419 -6.53 -13.75 26.23
N MET A 420 -5.79 -13.55 25.15
CA MET A 420 -4.45 -14.08 24.98
C MET A 420 -3.43 -12.96 24.96
N SER A 421 -2.25 -13.24 25.52
CA SER A 421 -1.10 -12.34 25.47
C SER A 421 0.14 -13.06 24.97
N ILE A 422 0.98 -12.31 24.26
CA ILE A 422 2.36 -12.62 23.92
C ILE A 422 3.16 -11.32 24.10
N TRP A 423 4.40 -11.44 24.53
CA TRP A 423 5.30 -10.29 24.69
C TRP A 423 6.64 -10.53 23.98
N TRP A 424 7.33 -9.43 23.69
CA TRP A 424 8.67 -9.41 23.10
C TRP A 424 9.61 -8.59 23.98
N ASP A 425 10.82 -9.09 24.26
CA ASP A 425 11.93 -8.32 24.83
C ASP A 425 13.14 -8.47 23.90
N VAL A 426 13.88 -7.39 23.66
CA VAL A 426 15.03 -7.38 22.75
C VAL A 426 16.07 -8.47 23.05
N ARG A 427 16.22 -8.90 24.31
CA ARG A 427 17.20 -9.89 24.74
C ARG A 427 16.74 -11.33 24.57
N THR A 428 15.44 -11.57 24.60
CA THR A 428 14.88 -12.94 24.63
C THR A 428 13.98 -13.25 23.44
N GLY A 429 13.62 -12.25 22.64
CA GLY A 429 12.71 -12.38 21.52
C GLY A 429 11.26 -12.51 21.97
N TRP A 430 10.45 -13.14 21.13
CA TRP A 430 9.04 -13.39 21.39
C TRP A 430 8.86 -14.54 22.38
N SER A 431 8.01 -14.34 23.37
CA SER A 431 7.53 -15.38 24.27
C SER A 431 6.50 -16.32 23.61
N GLY A 432 6.01 -17.32 24.35
CA GLY A 432 4.86 -18.12 23.94
C GLY A 432 3.53 -17.46 24.31
N TRP A 433 2.48 -17.70 23.52
CA TRP A 433 1.13 -17.25 23.85
C TRP A 433 0.62 -17.88 25.14
N PHE A 434 0.05 -17.08 26.03
CA PHE A 434 -0.61 -17.53 27.25
C PHE A 434 -1.96 -16.84 27.44
N GLN A 435 -2.88 -17.48 28.18
CA GLN A 435 -4.17 -16.88 28.51
C GLN A 435 -4.01 -15.96 29.72
N VAL A 436 -4.55 -14.74 29.64
CA VAL A 436 -4.48 -13.75 30.71
C VAL A 436 -5.52 -14.08 31.78
N SER A 437 -5.09 -14.61 32.91
CA SER A 437 -5.89 -14.84 34.13
C SER A 437 -7.25 -15.53 33.91
N GLY A 438 -7.34 -16.43 32.92
CA GLY A 438 -8.60 -17.12 32.60
C GLY A 438 -9.66 -16.27 31.90
N GLY A 439 -9.32 -15.07 31.44
CA GLY A 439 -10.26 -14.13 30.81
C GLY A 439 -10.86 -14.64 29.51
N VAL A 440 -12.14 -14.30 29.29
CA VAL A 440 -12.91 -14.63 28.08
C VAL A 440 -13.75 -13.42 27.68
N ALA A 441 -13.60 -12.97 26.44
CA ALA A 441 -14.34 -11.86 25.87
C ALA A 441 -15.61 -12.33 25.13
N ALA A 442 -16.66 -11.51 25.15
CA ALA A 442 -17.85 -11.71 24.32
C ALA A 442 -17.49 -11.85 22.83
N ALA A 443 -18.39 -12.45 22.05
CA ALA A 443 -18.20 -12.54 20.61
C ALA A 443 -18.23 -11.14 19.97
N GLY A 444 -17.17 -10.78 19.24
CA GLY A 444 -17.00 -9.47 18.63
C GLY A 444 -16.35 -8.42 19.53
N ALA A 445 -16.26 -8.66 20.84
CA ALA A 445 -15.56 -7.75 21.75
C ALA A 445 -14.05 -7.73 21.50
N THR A 446 -13.47 -6.54 21.65
CA THR A 446 -12.02 -6.33 21.65
C THR A 446 -11.45 -6.44 23.07
N VAL A 447 -10.15 -6.73 23.16
CA VAL A 447 -9.36 -6.46 24.36
C VAL A 447 -8.56 -5.19 24.11
N THR A 448 -8.60 -4.26 25.05
CA THR A 448 -7.82 -3.03 25.03
C THR A 448 -6.89 -3.00 26.24
N ALA A 449 -5.66 -2.57 26.05
CA ALA A 449 -4.69 -2.44 27.11
C ALA A 449 -4.10 -1.02 27.16
N ILE A 450 -3.70 -0.59 28.34
CA ILE A 450 -2.97 0.65 28.57
C ILE A 450 -1.87 0.42 29.60
N ALA A 451 -0.71 1.06 29.40
CA ALA A 451 0.33 1.13 30.41
C ALA A 451 0.22 2.46 31.15
N ARG A 452 -0.03 2.42 32.47
CA ARG A 452 -0.02 3.65 33.30
C ARG A 452 1.41 4.13 33.58
N TYR A 453 2.33 3.17 33.64
CA TYR A 453 3.78 3.36 33.75
C TYR A 453 4.46 2.04 33.33
N PRO A 454 5.80 2.00 33.13
CA PRO A 454 6.48 0.85 32.53
C PRO A 454 6.28 -0.50 33.25
N PHE A 455 5.87 -0.51 34.51
CA PHE A 455 5.71 -1.72 35.32
C PHE A 455 4.25 -2.00 35.71
N HIS A 456 3.29 -1.40 35.00
CA HIS A 456 1.88 -1.65 35.25
C HIS A 456 1.02 -1.53 34.00
N LEU A 457 0.15 -2.52 33.80
CA LEU A 457 -0.78 -2.60 32.69
C LEU A 457 -2.20 -2.79 33.19
N ASP A 458 -3.16 -2.13 32.55
CA ASP A 458 -4.58 -2.34 32.76
C ASP A 458 -5.21 -2.84 31.44
N LEU A 459 -5.96 -3.93 31.51
CA LEU A 459 -6.72 -4.51 30.41
C LEU A 459 -8.21 -4.34 30.65
N PHE A 460 -8.94 -4.15 29.55
CA PHE A 460 -10.39 -4.00 29.54
C PHE A 460 -11.01 -4.78 28.39
N THR A 461 -12.23 -5.29 28.62
CA THR A 461 -13.00 -6.00 27.61
C THR A 461 -14.48 -6.00 27.97
N ILE A 462 -15.32 -6.41 27.02
CA ILE A 462 -16.70 -6.80 27.28
C ILE A 462 -16.74 -8.31 27.51
N GLY A 463 -17.19 -8.72 28.69
CA GLY A 463 -17.34 -10.14 29.07
C GLY A 463 -18.54 -10.80 28.42
N THR A 464 -18.62 -12.13 28.48
CA THR A 464 -19.73 -12.91 27.89
C THR A 464 -21.10 -12.61 28.50
N ASP A 465 -21.14 -11.91 29.63
CA ASP A 465 -22.35 -11.40 30.29
C ASP A 465 -22.70 -9.96 29.87
N ASN A 466 -22.02 -9.43 28.85
CA ASN A 466 -22.18 -8.08 28.29
C ASN A 466 -21.89 -6.95 29.28
N ARG A 467 -20.96 -7.19 30.22
CA ARG A 467 -20.48 -6.18 31.16
C ARG A 467 -19.03 -5.80 30.92
N VAL A 468 -18.62 -4.66 31.46
CA VAL A 468 -17.23 -4.20 31.39
C VAL A 468 -16.41 -4.95 32.44
N TRP A 469 -15.36 -5.63 32.00
CA TRP A 469 -14.43 -6.36 32.85
C TRP A 469 -13.02 -5.79 32.73
N SER A 470 -12.28 -5.83 33.82
CA SER A 470 -10.89 -5.40 33.89
C SER A 470 -10.01 -6.45 34.57
N CYS A 471 -8.75 -6.44 34.19
CA CYS A 471 -7.65 -7.17 34.82
C CYS A 471 -6.41 -6.30 34.67
N TRP A 472 -5.56 -6.28 35.69
CA TRP A 472 -4.29 -5.55 35.65
C TRP A 472 -3.09 -6.48 35.91
N TRP A 473 -1.91 -6.02 35.53
CA TRP A 473 -0.62 -6.63 35.81
C TRP A 473 0.32 -5.62 36.47
N ASP A 474 1.09 -6.08 37.47
CA ASP A 474 2.29 -5.38 37.92
C ASP A 474 3.48 -6.32 38.05
N ASP A 475 4.68 -5.76 38.04
CA ASP A 475 5.94 -6.52 38.04
C ASP A 475 6.20 -7.32 39.33
N ARG A 476 5.56 -6.96 40.45
CA ARG A 476 5.75 -7.59 41.76
C ARG A 476 4.77 -8.71 42.02
N SER A 477 3.52 -8.55 41.59
CA SER A 477 2.41 -9.45 41.91
C SER A 477 1.88 -10.22 40.70
N GLY A 478 2.31 -9.86 39.50
CA GLY A 478 1.87 -10.48 38.26
C GLY A 478 0.45 -10.08 37.89
N TRP A 479 -0.25 -10.98 37.21
CA TRP A 479 -1.62 -10.73 36.77
C TRP A 479 -2.63 -10.90 37.91
N SER A 480 -3.48 -9.90 38.08
CA SER A 480 -4.66 -9.98 38.94
C SER A 480 -5.75 -10.89 38.35
N ARG A 481 -6.78 -11.18 39.15
CA ARG A 481 -8.00 -11.84 38.65
C ARG A 481 -8.86 -10.82 37.91
N TRP A 482 -9.60 -11.27 36.90
CA TRP A 482 -10.62 -10.45 36.26
C TRP A 482 -11.70 -10.04 37.26
N PHE A 483 -12.07 -8.77 37.24
CA PHE A 483 -13.14 -8.19 38.05
C PHE A 483 -14.04 -7.28 37.19
N GLN A 484 -15.29 -7.16 37.60
CA GLN A 484 -16.28 -6.35 36.90
C GLN A 484 -16.13 -4.87 37.26
N VAL A 485 -16.16 -3.98 36.28
CA VAL A 485 -16.08 -2.52 36.47
C VAL A 485 -17.50 -1.96 36.57
N GLY A 486 -18.07 -1.97 37.78
CA GLY A 486 -19.45 -1.53 38.02
C GLY A 486 -20.49 -2.39 37.29
N ALA A 487 -21.77 -2.00 37.29
CA ALA A 487 -22.87 -2.81 36.74
C ALA A 487 -23.28 -2.45 35.29
N GLN A 488 -22.47 -1.68 34.57
CA GLN A 488 -22.80 -1.18 33.24
C GLN A 488 -22.93 -2.31 32.21
N LEU A 489 -24.10 -2.40 31.58
CA LEU A 489 -24.28 -3.21 30.39
C LEU A 489 -23.70 -2.49 29.17
N ALA A 490 -22.95 -3.21 28.37
CA ALA A 490 -22.40 -2.74 27.10
C ALA A 490 -22.97 -3.57 25.95
N ARG A 491 -22.85 -3.06 24.73
CA ARG A 491 -23.07 -3.91 23.56
C ARG A 491 -22.00 -5.01 23.50
N PRO A 492 -22.36 -6.23 23.07
CA PRO A 492 -21.40 -7.34 22.97
C PRO A 492 -20.21 -7.04 22.04
N ASP A 493 -20.43 -6.21 21.02
CA ASP A 493 -19.43 -5.80 20.02
C ASP A 493 -18.73 -4.47 20.33
N ALA A 494 -19.03 -3.85 21.49
CA ALA A 494 -18.42 -2.57 21.85
C ALA A 494 -16.95 -2.74 22.23
N THR A 495 -16.16 -1.73 21.86
CA THR A 495 -14.83 -1.51 22.43
C THR A 495 -14.97 -0.81 23.79
N VAL A 496 -14.13 -1.19 24.75
CA VAL A 496 -13.89 -0.39 25.96
C VAL A 496 -12.68 0.47 25.67
N THR A 497 -12.88 1.74 25.34
CA THR A 497 -11.77 2.66 25.11
C THR A 497 -11.29 3.18 26.45
N VAL A 498 -9.97 3.18 26.66
CA VAL A 498 -9.34 3.70 27.87
C VAL A 498 -8.30 4.74 27.50
N VAL A 499 -8.25 5.82 28.29
CA VAL A 499 -7.19 6.81 28.25
C VAL A 499 -6.69 7.09 29.66
N ALA A 500 -5.39 7.34 29.79
CA ALA A 500 -4.79 7.80 31.04
C ALA A 500 -4.41 9.28 30.89
N ARG A 501 -4.98 10.14 31.74
CA ARG A 501 -4.59 11.56 31.78
C ARG A 501 -3.31 11.79 32.58
N HIS A 502 -3.04 10.89 33.53
CA HIS A 502 -1.81 10.76 34.31
C HIS A 502 -1.77 9.36 34.96
N PRO A 503 -0.63 8.89 35.50
CA PRO A 503 -0.49 7.51 35.95
C PRO A 503 -1.50 7.02 37.00
N ASP A 504 -2.08 7.93 37.78
CA ASP A 504 -3.05 7.63 38.85
C ASP A 504 -4.51 7.85 38.45
N HIS A 505 -4.80 7.98 37.15
CA HIS A 505 -6.16 8.21 36.66
C HIS A 505 -6.42 7.57 35.30
N LEU A 506 -7.54 6.87 35.19
CA LEU A 506 -8.04 6.30 33.94
C LEU A 506 -9.46 6.80 33.67
N ASP A 507 -9.74 7.10 32.42
CA ASP A 507 -11.08 7.39 31.91
C ASP A 507 -11.48 6.29 30.92
N LEU A 508 -12.63 5.67 31.14
CA LEU A 508 -13.18 4.59 30.32
C LEU A 508 -14.40 5.07 29.55
N PHE A 509 -14.53 4.57 28.31
CA PHE A 509 -15.64 4.86 27.42
C PHE A 509 -16.12 3.58 26.73
N THR A 510 -17.43 3.40 26.66
CA THR A 510 -18.03 2.30 25.89
C THR A 510 -19.43 2.68 25.42
N THR A 511 -20.11 1.78 24.70
CA THR A 511 -21.49 1.97 24.24
C THR A 511 -22.44 0.97 24.88
N ALA A 512 -23.51 1.48 25.47
CA ALA A 512 -24.61 0.68 26.02
C ALA A 512 -25.45 0.05 24.89
N PRO A 513 -26.28 -0.99 25.19
CA PRO A 513 -27.15 -1.64 24.19
C PRO A 513 -28.05 -0.70 23.37
N ASP A 514 -28.47 0.42 23.96
CA ASP A 514 -29.28 1.46 23.30
C ASP A 514 -28.43 2.50 22.55
N GLY A 515 -27.13 2.26 22.39
CA GLY A 515 -26.18 3.14 21.70
C GLY A 515 -25.65 4.31 22.54
N LYS A 516 -26.13 4.50 23.77
CA LYS A 516 -25.64 5.58 24.64
C LYS A 516 -24.15 5.45 24.91
N ILE A 517 -23.45 6.57 24.83
CA ILE A 517 -22.02 6.67 25.12
C ILE A 517 -21.87 6.81 26.63
N MET A 518 -21.29 5.78 27.25
CA MET A 518 -21.15 5.65 28.69
C MET A 518 -19.70 5.83 29.10
N SER A 519 -19.50 6.49 30.25
CA SER A 519 -18.18 6.69 30.84
C SER A 519 -18.16 6.38 32.32
N THR A 520 -16.98 5.97 32.80
CA THR A 520 -16.60 5.92 34.21
C THR A 520 -15.11 6.27 34.31
N TRP A 521 -14.62 6.47 35.52
CA TRP A 521 -13.22 6.77 35.78
C TRP A 521 -12.68 5.92 36.92
N TRP A 522 -11.36 5.78 37.00
CA TRP A 522 -10.65 5.24 38.15
C TRP A 522 -9.65 6.27 38.65
N SER A 523 -9.53 6.40 39.98
CA SER A 523 -8.39 7.10 40.59
C SER A 523 -7.73 6.24 41.65
N ALA A 524 -6.41 6.36 41.81
CA ALA A 524 -5.68 5.66 42.86
C ALA A 524 -6.19 5.99 44.28
N ARG A 525 -6.82 7.16 44.48
CA ARG A 525 -7.35 7.62 45.77
C ARG A 525 -8.72 7.03 46.09
N THR A 526 -9.61 6.91 45.10
CA THR A 526 -11.04 6.62 45.33
C THR A 526 -11.51 5.32 44.66
N GLY A 527 -10.67 4.69 43.85
CA GLY A 527 -11.08 3.57 43.02
C GLY A 527 -12.00 4.01 41.89
N TRP A 528 -12.87 3.10 41.46
CA TRP A 528 -13.81 3.28 40.35
C TRP A 528 -14.99 4.19 40.71
N GLY A 529 -15.30 5.12 39.81
CA GLY A 529 -16.50 5.96 39.85
C GLY A 529 -17.76 5.23 39.40
N SER A 530 -18.90 5.92 39.52
CA SER A 530 -20.18 5.46 38.96
C SER A 530 -20.24 5.73 37.47
N TRP A 531 -20.89 4.83 36.73
CA TRP A 531 -21.13 5.03 35.29
C TRP A 531 -22.15 6.13 35.03
N PHE A 532 -21.90 6.94 34.00
CA PHE A 532 -22.79 8.02 33.55
C PHE A 532 -22.79 8.12 32.01
N GLN A 533 -23.84 8.72 31.44
CA GLN A 533 -23.89 9.00 30.00
C GLN A 533 -23.16 10.32 29.70
N VAL A 534 -22.29 10.30 28.69
CA VAL A 534 -21.53 11.50 28.28
C VAL A 534 -22.41 12.43 27.47
N SER A 535 -22.86 13.52 28.09
CA SER A 535 -23.59 14.63 27.44
C SER A 535 -24.73 14.22 26.52
N GLY A 536 -25.47 13.16 26.87
CA GLY A 536 -26.59 12.66 26.05
C GLY A 536 -26.17 11.96 24.74
N GLY A 537 -24.88 11.71 24.53
CA GLY A 537 -24.34 11.16 23.29
C GLY A 537 -24.82 9.74 22.98
N VAL A 538 -25.00 9.47 21.68
CA VAL A 538 -25.41 8.17 21.13
C VAL A 538 -24.56 7.89 19.89
N ALA A 539 -23.91 6.72 19.85
CA ALA A 539 -23.13 6.27 18.70
C ALA A 539 -23.98 5.37 17.79
N SER A 540 -23.64 5.35 16.50
CA SER A 540 -24.20 4.38 15.55
C SER A 540 -23.95 2.94 15.99
N ALA A 541 -24.84 2.03 15.58
CA ALA A 541 -24.56 0.60 15.62
C ALA A 541 -23.22 0.30 14.90
N GLY A 542 -22.36 -0.51 15.51
CA GLY A 542 -20.99 -0.82 15.11
C GLY A 542 -19.91 0.21 15.45
N SER A 543 -20.25 1.47 15.73
CA SER A 543 -19.22 2.51 15.90
C SER A 543 -18.63 2.53 17.31
N PRO A 544 -17.29 2.43 17.45
CA PRO A 544 -16.62 2.64 18.73
C PRO A 544 -16.58 4.14 19.10
N VAL A 545 -16.22 4.41 20.35
CA VAL A 545 -15.91 5.76 20.84
C VAL A 545 -14.40 5.86 20.96
N THR A 546 -13.77 6.76 20.21
CA THR A 546 -12.33 7.04 20.33
C THR A 546 -12.14 8.16 21.34
N ALA A 547 -11.12 8.04 22.20
CA ALA A 547 -10.78 9.03 23.21
C ALA A 547 -9.31 9.43 23.07
N VAL A 548 -9.03 10.73 23.16
CA VAL A 548 -7.67 11.28 23.10
C VAL A 548 -7.50 12.27 24.25
N ALA A 549 -6.50 12.06 25.11
CA ALA A 549 -6.11 13.07 26.08
C ALA A 549 -5.10 14.02 25.42
N ARG A 550 -5.46 15.31 25.31
CA ARG A 550 -4.55 16.33 24.76
C ARG A 550 -3.48 16.71 25.79
N TYR A 551 -3.86 16.68 27.05
CA TYR A 551 -3.03 16.92 28.24
C TYR A 551 -3.83 16.55 29.50
N SER A 552 -3.23 16.67 30.69
CA SER A 552 -3.74 16.05 31.91
C SER A 552 -5.13 16.52 32.37
N ASN A 553 -5.55 17.74 32.02
CA ASN A 553 -6.88 18.28 32.34
C ASN A 553 -7.82 18.41 31.13
N HIS A 554 -7.51 17.76 30.00
CA HIS A 554 -8.37 17.80 28.83
C HIS A 554 -8.37 16.50 28.03
N LEU A 555 -9.56 16.05 27.63
CA LEU A 555 -9.74 14.93 26.72
C LEU A 555 -10.85 15.22 25.70
N ASP A 556 -10.74 14.62 24.53
CA ASP A 556 -11.70 14.69 23.43
C ASP A 556 -12.22 13.29 23.10
N LEU A 557 -13.51 13.19 22.80
CA LEU A 557 -14.14 11.98 22.28
C LEU A 557 -14.58 12.18 20.84
N PHE A 558 -14.55 11.08 20.08
CA PHE A 558 -14.96 11.03 18.69
C PHE A 558 -15.80 9.79 18.42
N THR A 559 -16.86 9.93 17.63
CA THR A 559 -17.65 8.79 17.15
C THR A 559 -18.45 9.15 15.89
N VAL A 560 -19.02 8.13 15.25
CA VAL A 560 -20.02 8.29 14.19
C VAL A 560 -21.40 8.20 14.83
N GLY A 561 -22.22 9.24 14.67
CA GLY A 561 -23.59 9.30 15.17
C GLY A 561 -24.56 8.45 14.37
N THR A 562 -25.80 8.30 14.86
CA THR A 562 -26.86 7.51 14.22
C THR A 562 -27.36 8.09 12.89
N ASP A 563 -27.05 9.35 12.61
CA ASP A 563 -27.27 10.05 11.34
C ASP A 563 -26.05 10.00 10.41
N ASN A 564 -25.06 9.15 10.73
CA ASN A 564 -23.78 8.95 10.03
C ASN A 564 -22.84 10.16 10.04
N ARG A 565 -23.15 11.20 10.82
CA ARG A 565 -22.26 12.36 10.98
C ARG A 565 -21.14 12.05 11.95
N ILE A 566 -20.02 12.74 11.76
CA ILE A 566 -18.83 12.63 12.60
C ILE A 566 -18.97 13.63 13.74
N TYR A 567 -19.02 13.14 14.97
CA TYR A 567 -19.21 13.96 16.16
C TYR A 567 -17.98 13.98 17.04
N SER A 568 -17.77 15.11 17.71
CA SER A 568 -16.86 15.25 18.82
C SER A 568 -17.57 15.86 20.03
N THR A 569 -17.05 15.55 21.21
CA THR A 569 -17.26 16.29 22.46
C THR A 569 -15.93 16.33 23.21
N TRP A 570 -15.84 17.13 24.26
CA TRP A 570 -14.64 17.25 25.07
C TRP A 570 -14.98 17.43 26.54
N TRP A 571 -14.00 17.15 27.39
CA TRP A 571 -14.04 17.40 28.82
C TRP A 571 -12.84 18.21 29.28
N HIS A 572 -13.08 19.13 30.21
CA HIS A 572 -12.05 19.86 30.93
C HIS A 572 -12.34 19.85 32.43
N ASP A 573 -11.31 19.78 33.27
CA ASP A 573 -11.46 19.62 34.72
C ASP A 573 -12.28 20.73 35.42
N THR A 574 -12.20 21.96 34.93
CA THR A 574 -12.96 23.10 35.48
C THR A 574 -14.37 23.27 34.93
N THR A 575 -14.67 22.77 33.73
CA THR A 575 -15.97 23.03 33.05
C THR A 575 -16.79 21.77 32.84
N GLY A 576 -16.21 20.60 33.04
CA GLY A 576 -16.86 19.32 32.80
C GLY A 576 -16.98 19.01 31.32
N TRP A 577 -18.00 18.22 30.98
CA TRP A 577 -18.26 17.78 29.62
C TRP A 577 -19.02 18.82 28.80
N ALA A 578 -18.56 19.05 27.57
CA ALA A 578 -19.26 19.84 26.57
C ALA A 578 -20.41 19.05 25.90
N GLY A 579 -21.27 19.77 25.18
CA GLY A 579 -22.26 19.15 24.28
C GLY A 579 -21.60 18.57 23.03
N TRP A 580 -22.20 17.53 22.46
CA TRP A 580 -21.75 16.94 21.20
C TRP A 580 -21.97 17.90 20.03
N PHE A 581 -20.99 18.01 19.14
CA PHE A 581 -21.06 18.84 17.93
C PHE A 581 -20.52 18.08 16.71
N ASN A 582 -21.04 18.40 15.53
CA ASN A 582 -20.58 17.80 14.28
C ASN A 582 -19.29 18.47 13.80
N ILE A 583 -18.30 17.66 13.43
CA ILE A 583 -16.99 18.14 12.97
C ILE A 583 -17.09 18.54 11.50
N SER A 584 -17.07 19.84 11.23
CA SER A 584 -16.96 20.41 9.88
C SER A 584 -17.92 19.83 8.82
N GLY A 585 -19.17 19.51 9.20
CA GLY A 585 -20.15 18.93 8.28
C GLY A 585 -19.90 17.46 7.91
N GLY A 586 -18.91 16.81 8.54
CA GLY A 586 -18.38 15.52 8.13
C GLY A 586 -19.38 14.36 8.27
N VAL A 587 -19.31 13.45 7.31
CA VAL A 587 -20.10 12.21 7.25
C VAL A 587 -19.14 11.04 7.08
N ALA A 588 -19.35 9.98 7.85
CA ALA A 588 -18.60 8.75 7.78
C ALA A 588 -19.52 7.58 7.44
N LYS A 589 -18.93 6.42 7.21
CA LYS A 589 -19.68 5.19 6.97
C LYS A 589 -20.37 4.73 8.27
N PRO A 590 -21.64 4.29 8.22
CA PRO A 590 -22.31 3.76 9.42
C PRO A 590 -21.51 2.60 10.05
N GLY A 591 -21.27 2.68 11.36
CA GLY A 591 -20.53 1.67 12.09
C GLY A 591 -19.01 1.72 11.94
N SER A 592 -18.44 2.74 11.29
CA SER A 592 -16.99 2.93 11.24
C SER A 592 -16.46 3.60 12.50
N GLN A 593 -15.15 3.49 12.71
CA GLN A 593 -14.41 4.26 13.71
C GLN A 593 -14.10 5.68 13.21
N VAL A 594 -13.98 6.61 14.15
CA VAL A 594 -13.25 7.88 13.95
C VAL A 594 -11.90 7.76 14.65
N ALA A 595 -10.81 7.63 13.90
CA ALA A 595 -9.47 7.52 14.47
C ALA A 595 -8.91 8.93 14.74
N ALA A 596 -8.22 9.13 15.85
CA ALA A 596 -7.71 10.45 16.24
C ALA A 596 -6.41 10.33 17.03
N VAL A 597 -5.54 11.34 16.89
CA VAL A 597 -4.28 11.48 17.64
C VAL A 597 -4.04 12.95 17.99
N SER A 598 -3.33 13.19 19.09
CA SER A 598 -2.84 14.51 19.49
C SER A 598 -1.31 14.52 19.42
N ARG A 599 -0.74 14.98 18.30
CA ARG A 599 0.72 15.00 18.07
C ARG A 599 1.45 16.09 18.85
N VAL A 600 0.75 17.17 19.20
CA VAL A 600 1.21 18.22 20.11
C VAL A 600 0.03 18.70 20.97
N THR A 601 0.33 19.39 22.06
CA THR A 601 -0.68 20.11 22.85
C THR A 601 -1.50 21.03 21.96
N GLU A 602 -2.81 20.99 22.13
CA GLU A 602 -3.75 21.83 21.36
C GLU A 602 -3.75 21.57 19.83
N HIS A 603 -3.43 20.35 19.40
CA HIS A 603 -3.61 19.89 18.02
C HIS A 603 -4.21 18.49 17.96
N LEU A 604 -5.18 18.28 17.08
CA LEU A 604 -5.77 16.97 16.83
C LEU A 604 -5.75 16.68 15.34
N ASP A 605 -5.40 15.45 14.99
CA ASP A 605 -5.53 14.92 13.63
C ASP A 605 -6.56 13.80 13.67
N VAL A 606 -7.56 13.88 12.79
CA VAL A 606 -8.73 12.98 12.77
C VAL A 606 -8.86 12.32 11.41
N PHE A 607 -9.16 11.03 11.40
CA PHE A 607 -9.24 10.18 10.22
C PHE A 607 -10.51 9.33 10.24
N VAL A 608 -11.15 9.20 9.07
CA VAL A 608 -12.39 8.43 8.91
C VAL A 608 -12.43 7.70 7.58
N ILE A 609 -13.27 6.66 7.53
CA ILE A 609 -13.72 6.08 6.26
C ILE A 609 -15.02 6.79 5.88
N GLY A 610 -15.00 7.50 4.75
CA GLY A 610 -16.15 8.19 4.17
C GLY A 610 -17.25 7.23 3.73
N SER A 611 -18.43 7.78 3.43
CA SER A 611 -19.57 6.99 2.93
C SER A 611 -19.27 6.29 1.59
N ASP A 612 -18.35 6.87 0.80
CA ASP A 612 -17.76 6.35 -0.43
C ASP A 612 -16.68 5.28 -0.22
N SER A 613 -16.36 4.93 1.03
CA SER A 613 -15.28 4.01 1.43
C SER A 613 -13.85 4.53 1.19
N VAL A 614 -13.68 5.84 0.98
CA VAL A 614 -12.35 6.46 0.87
C VAL A 614 -11.91 6.97 2.25
N VAL A 615 -10.61 7.03 2.50
CA VAL A 615 -10.07 7.61 3.75
C VAL A 615 -10.03 9.14 3.64
N TYR A 616 -10.62 9.82 4.62
CA TYR A 616 -10.59 11.27 4.78
C TYR A 616 -9.86 11.65 6.05
N SER A 617 -9.31 12.86 6.06
CA SER A 617 -8.74 13.48 7.24
C SER A 617 -9.27 14.89 7.44
N THR A 618 -9.20 15.35 8.67
CA THR A 618 -9.32 16.75 9.08
C THR A 618 -8.45 16.96 10.31
N TRP A 619 -8.25 18.21 10.69
CA TRP A 619 -7.47 18.55 11.88
C TRP A 619 -8.12 19.70 12.65
N TRP A 620 -7.74 19.83 13.90
CA TRP A 620 -8.08 20.96 14.77
C TRP A 620 -6.82 21.56 15.34
N ASN A 621 -6.77 22.88 15.42
CA ASN A 621 -5.82 23.58 16.29
C ASN A 621 -6.51 24.69 17.09
N ALA A 622 -5.92 25.08 18.22
CA ALA A 622 -6.51 26.11 19.08
C ALA A 622 -6.64 27.50 18.41
N SER A 623 -5.80 27.81 17.41
CA SER A 623 -5.76 29.14 16.79
C SER A 623 -6.77 29.33 15.66
N THR A 624 -7.14 28.27 14.96
CA THR A 624 -8.01 28.32 13.76
C THR A 624 -9.25 27.43 13.88
N GLY A 625 -9.32 26.56 14.89
CA GLY A 625 -10.41 25.62 15.07
C GLY A 625 -10.31 24.42 14.13
N TRP A 626 -11.47 23.86 13.77
CA TRP A 626 -11.55 22.71 12.87
C TRP A 626 -11.36 23.13 11.41
N ALA A 627 -10.50 22.40 10.69
CA ALA A 627 -10.36 22.52 9.25
C ALA A 627 -11.53 21.82 8.51
N GLY A 628 -11.61 22.04 7.19
CA GLY A 628 -12.46 21.24 6.32
C GLY A 628 -11.97 19.79 6.20
N TRP A 629 -12.86 18.89 5.78
CA TRP A 629 -12.48 17.52 5.43
C TRP A 629 -11.79 17.49 4.07
N PHE A 630 -10.73 16.69 3.96
CA PHE A 630 -10.03 16.43 2.70
C PHE A 630 -9.76 14.94 2.55
N GLN A 631 -9.71 14.47 1.30
CA GLN A 631 -9.40 13.09 0.99
C GLN A 631 -7.91 12.81 1.22
N LEU A 632 -7.58 11.70 1.88
CA LEU A 632 -6.20 11.31 2.15
C LEU A 632 -5.57 10.64 0.92
N GLY A 633 -4.55 11.29 0.35
CA GLY A 633 -3.78 10.85 -0.83
C GLY A 633 -2.43 11.58 -0.89
N ILE A 634 -1.75 11.58 -2.04
CA ILE A 634 -0.56 12.45 -2.23
C ILE A 634 -1.03 13.90 -2.15
N THR A 635 -0.41 14.75 -1.33
CA THR A 635 -0.78 16.17 -1.26
C THR A 635 0.27 17.10 -1.82
#